data_AF-C3MRN3-F1
#
_entry.id   AF-C3MRN3-F1
#
_cell.length_a   1.000
_cell.length_b   1.000
_cell.length_c   1.000
_cell.angle_alpha   90.00
_cell.angle_beta   90.00
_cell.angle_gamma   90.00
#
_symmetry.space_group_name_H-M   'P 1'
#
loop_
_entity.id
_entity.type
_entity.pdbx_description
1 polymer ?
#
loop_
_entity_poly.entity_id
_entity_poly.type
_entity_poly.pdbx_seq_one_letter_code
_entity_poly.pdbx_strand_id
1 'polypeptide(L)'
;MKVRPLTFCLNFLCTLCTLILGLLVMLIEDRIYRLIKLLLYTAKEENTEVTATKLQKIFFLLEKEKGIQLGLDFKPWFFGPYSSKLQDYIDKLIESGEVDVEEEEVRDPLSGEIIGYKRNYVLKSELKPEEEEKEIEMFFREWVRKSRTEILNYVYKKYPEYAKYSMIRDKVLSRLQE
;
A
#
# COMPACT_ATOMS: atom_id res chain seq x y z
N MET A 1 0.31 12.02 60.63
CA MET A 1 0.43 11.17 59.42
C MET A 1 0.07 12.01 58.20
N LYS A 2 1.04 12.34 57.34
CA LYS A 2 0.84 13.11 56.11
C LYS A 2 0.61 12.14 54.97
N VAL A 3 -0.63 12.04 54.50
CA VAL A 3 -1.00 11.27 53.31
C VAL A 3 -0.43 12.00 52.09
N ARG A 4 0.51 11.39 51.37
CA ARG A 4 1.01 11.92 50.08
C ARG A 4 -0.01 11.61 48.97
N PRO A 5 -0.24 12.52 48.02
CA PRO A 5 -1.42 12.44 47.15
C PRO A 5 -1.20 11.49 45.96
N LEU A 6 -2.25 10.73 45.62
CA LEU A 6 -2.34 9.81 44.48
C LEU A 6 -2.16 10.48 43.09
N THR A 7 -2.11 11.81 43.01
CA THR A 7 -2.03 12.57 41.75
C THR A 7 -0.69 12.44 41.02
N PHE A 8 0.38 12.05 41.71
CA PHE A 8 1.70 11.90 41.07
C PHE A 8 1.82 10.63 40.20
N CYS A 9 1.07 9.56 40.54
CA CYS A 9 1.07 8.31 39.77
C CYS A 9 0.27 8.42 38.46
N LEU A 10 -0.83 9.17 38.43
CA LEU A 10 -1.66 9.31 37.23
C LEU A 10 -0.93 10.05 36.11
N ASN A 11 -0.21 11.14 36.42
CA ASN A 11 0.51 11.90 35.40
C ASN A 11 1.69 11.11 34.83
N PHE A 12 2.41 10.34 35.66
CA PHE A 12 3.55 9.54 35.20
C PHE A 12 3.12 8.35 34.31
N LEU A 13 2.02 7.67 34.66
CA LEU A 13 1.43 6.64 33.79
C LEU A 13 0.92 7.24 32.46
N CYS A 14 0.32 8.42 32.49
CA CYS A 14 -0.19 9.08 31.29
C CYS A 14 0.94 9.47 30.34
N THR A 15 2.03 10.07 30.85
CA THR A 15 3.18 10.46 30.01
C THR A 15 3.90 9.23 29.44
N LEU A 16 4.08 8.17 30.24
CA LEU A 16 4.68 6.92 29.78
C LEU A 16 3.80 6.23 28.72
N CYS A 17 2.47 6.27 28.87
CA CYS A 17 1.54 5.76 27.87
C CYS A 17 1.62 6.53 26.55
N THR A 18 1.67 7.86 26.56
CA THR A 18 1.88 8.66 25.34
C THR A 18 3.24 8.41 24.68
N LEU A 19 4.31 8.21 25.45
CA LEU A 19 5.64 7.90 24.89
C LEU A 19 5.69 6.51 24.26
N ILE A 20 5.09 5.50 24.90
CA ILE A 20 4.98 4.15 24.35
C ILE A 20 4.11 4.14 23.09
N LEU A 21 3.00 4.88 23.10
CA LEU A 21 2.12 5.01 21.93
C LEU A 21 2.87 5.70 20.78
N GLY A 22 3.61 6.78 21.05
CA GLY A 22 4.40 7.48 20.03
C GLY A 22 5.51 6.61 19.42
N LEU A 23 6.21 5.84 20.25
CA LEU A 23 7.24 4.90 19.79
C LEU A 23 6.63 3.78 18.92
N LEU A 24 5.47 3.24 19.32
CA LEU A 24 4.77 2.22 18.55
C LEU A 24 4.29 2.75 17.19
N VAL A 25 3.79 3.98 17.14
CA VAL A 25 3.39 4.64 15.89
C VAL A 25 4.59 4.78 14.96
N MET A 26 5.72 5.31 15.45
CA MET A 26 6.95 5.42 14.65
C MET A 26 7.40 4.08 14.06
N LEU A 27 7.39 3.00 14.86
CA LEU A 27 7.78 1.67 14.38
C LEU A 27 6.84 1.13 13.28
N ILE A 28 5.54 1.48 13.33
CA ILE A 28 4.59 1.11 12.29
C ILE A 28 4.84 1.92 11.01
N GLU A 29 5.11 3.23 11.12
CA GLU A 29 5.42 4.06 9.96
C GLU A 29 6.69 3.56 9.25
N ASP A 30 7.76 3.31 10.00
CA ASP A 30 9.02 2.75 9.50
C ASP A 30 8.80 1.42 8.78
N ARG A 31 7.94 0.57 9.33
CA ARG A 31 7.55 -0.69 8.71
C ARG A 31 6.81 -0.48 7.40
N ILE A 32 5.91 0.50 7.30
CA ILE A 32 5.18 0.78 6.04
C ILE A 32 6.15 1.24 4.96
N TYR A 33 7.04 2.19 5.26
CA TYR A 33 8.08 2.62 4.31
C TYR A 33 8.96 1.45 3.87
N ARG A 34 9.39 0.61 4.81
CA ARG A 34 10.18 -0.59 4.54
C ARG A 34 9.46 -1.54 3.59
N LEU A 35 8.18 -1.81 3.83
CA LEU A 35 7.37 -2.70 3.00
C LEU A 35 7.09 -2.11 1.61
N ILE A 36 6.93 -0.79 1.48
CA ILE A 36 6.79 -0.14 0.16
C ILE A 36 8.07 -0.35 -0.62
N LYS A 37 9.23 -0.09 0.00
CA LYS A 37 10.53 -0.31 -0.63
C LYS A 37 10.73 -1.78 -0.99
N LEU A 38 10.36 -2.72 -0.13
CA LEU A 38 10.43 -4.15 -0.41
C LEU A 38 9.57 -4.54 -1.61
N LEU A 39 8.34 -4.04 -1.71
CA LEU A 39 7.48 -4.29 -2.88
C LEU A 39 8.12 -3.79 -4.17
N LEU A 40 8.65 -2.55 -4.17
CA LEU A 40 9.27 -1.96 -5.36
C LEU A 40 10.59 -2.64 -5.72
N TYR A 41 11.37 -3.07 -4.72
CA TYR A 41 12.55 -3.91 -4.91
C TYR A 41 12.17 -5.24 -5.57
N THR A 42 11.18 -5.95 -5.05
CA THR A 42 10.71 -7.22 -5.63
C THR A 42 10.19 -7.03 -7.06
N ALA A 43 9.49 -5.93 -7.34
CA ALA A 43 9.02 -5.62 -8.68
C ALA A 43 10.16 -5.39 -9.67
N LYS A 44 11.23 -4.69 -9.23
CA LYS A 44 12.46 -4.48 -10.00
C LYS A 44 13.15 -5.80 -10.31
N GLU A 45 13.32 -6.68 -9.32
CA GLU A 45 13.91 -8.01 -9.52
C GLU A 45 13.10 -8.88 -10.49
N GLU A 46 11.78 -8.74 -10.48
CA GLU A 46 10.87 -9.43 -11.39
C GLU A 46 10.68 -8.74 -12.74
N ASN A 47 11.34 -7.60 -12.96
CA ASN A 47 11.20 -6.75 -14.15
C ASN A 47 9.72 -6.41 -14.47
N THR A 48 8.98 -6.01 -13.43
CA THR A 48 7.56 -5.65 -13.51
C THR A 48 7.31 -4.23 -13.00
N GLU A 49 6.27 -3.59 -13.53
CA GLU A 49 5.84 -2.26 -13.11
C GLU A 49 4.93 -2.30 -11.87
N VAL A 50 5.06 -1.29 -11.02
CA VAL A 50 4.16 -1.02 -9.89
C VAL A 50 3.47 0.31 -10.10
N THR A 51 2.27 0.23 -10.65
CA THR A 51 1.40 1.40 -10.78
C THR A 51 0.72 1.75 -9.46
N ALA A 52 0.19 2.98 -9.36
CA ALA A 52 -0.60 3.43 -8.21
C ALA A 52 -1.75 2.46 -7.84
N THR A 53 -2.45 1.92 -8.85
CA THR A 53 -3.51 0.92 -8.58
C THR A 53 -2.93 -0.35 -7.99
N LYS A 54 -1.80 -0.83 -8.53
CA LYS A 54 -1.19 -2.10 -8.12
C LYS A 54 -0.66 -2.02 -6.69
N LEU A 55 0.05 -0.95 -6.35
CA LEU A 55 0.49 -0.66 -4.97
C LEU A 55 -0.68 -0.77 -3.99
N GLN A 56 -1.77 -0.06 -4.26
CA GLN A 56 -2.96 -0.03 -3.41
C GLN A 56 -3.59 -1.42 -3.21
N LYS A 57 -3.66 -2.25 -4.26
CA LYS A 57 -4.26 -3.60 -4.15
C LYS A 57 -3.35 -4.58 -3.45
N ILE A 58 -2.04 -4.54 -3.70
CA ILE A 58 -1.10 -5.46 -3.07
C ILE A 58 -1.05 -5.22 -1.56
N PHE A 59 -1.00 -3.97 -1.11
CA PHE A 59 -1.05 -3.65 0.32
C PHE A 59 -2.39 -4.00 0.98
N PHE A 60 -3.50 -3.80 0.27
CA PHE A 60 -4.80 -4.27 0.76
C PHE A 60 -4.80 -5.79 0.99
N LEU A 61 -4.30 -6.56 0.03
CA LEU A 61 -4.21 -8.01 0.14
C LEU A 61 -3.19 -8.43 1.22
N LEU A 62 -2.12 -7.67 1.41
CA LEU A 62 -1.16 -7.90 2.48
C LEU A 62 -1.84 -7.82 3.86
N GLU A 63 -2.63 -6.77 4.13
CA GLU A 63 -3.36 -6.67 5.40
C GLU A 63 -4.41 -7.78 5.54
N LYS A 64 -5.17 -8.08 4.47
CA LYS A 64 -6.29 -9.03 4.54
C LYS A 64 -5.86 -10.50 4.58
N GLU A 65 -4.78 -10.87 3.91
CA GLU A 65 -4.41 -12.28 3.69
C GLU A 65 -3.21 -12.72 4.51
N LYS A 66 -2.29 -11.79 4.82
CA LYS A 66 -1.14 -12.06 5.68
C LYS A 66 -1.36 -11.60 7.11
N GLY A 67 -2.49 -10.94 7.41
CA GLY A 67 -2.82 -10.48 8.76
C GLY A 67 -1.87 -9.40 9.28
N ILE A 68 -1.13 -8.74 8.39
CA ILE A 68 -0.20 -7.68 8.75
C ILE A 68 -1.01 -6.42 9.02
N GLN A 69 -1.08 -6.00 10.27
CA GLN A 69 -1.83 -4.80 10.67
C GLN A 69 -0.95 -3.56 10.48
N LEU A 70 -1.17 -2.82 9.38
CA LEU A 70 -0.46 -1.57 9.08
C LEU A 70 -1.32 -0.34 9.38
N GLY A 71 -2.62 -0.51 9.63
CA GLY A 71 -3.52 0.61 9.97
C GLY A 71 -3.74 1.55 8.78
N LEU A 72 -3.77 0.99 7.57
CA LEU A 72 -3.90 1.76 6.33
C LEU A 72 -5.35 2.19 6.03
N ASP A 73 -6.34 1.74 6.80
CA ASP A 73 -7.74 2.19 6.72
C ASP A 73 -8.34 2.13 5.31
N PHE A 74 -8.19 1.00 4.62
CA PHE A 74 -8.72 0.81 3.27
C PHE A 74 -10.24 0.98 3.21
N LYS A 75 -10.71 1.73 2.22
CA LYS A 75 -12.14 1.99 1.94
C LYS A 75 -12.50 1.60 0.49
N PRO A 76 -13.76 1.21 0.21
CA PRO A 76 -14.24 1.02 -1.16
C PRO A 76 -14.10 2.30 -1.99
N TRP A 77 -13.60 2.19 -3.23
CA TRP A 77 -13.36 3.34 -4.13
C TRP A 77 -13.55 2.97 -5.61
N PHE A 78 -13.31 3.91 -6.52
CA PHE A 78 -13.57 3.80 -7.98
C PHE A 78 -12.89 2.61 -8.66
N PHE A 79 -11.78 2.12 -8.11
CA PHE A 79 -11.03 0.97 -8.63
C PHE A 79 -10.85 -0.13 -7.58
N GLY A 80 -11.76 -0.23 -6.61
CA GLY A 80 -11.64 -1.16 -5.49
C GLY A 80 -11.06 -0.51 -4.23
N PRO A 81 -10.42 -1.27 -3.32
CA PRO A 81 -9.94 -0.78 -2.03
C PRO A 81 -8.86 0.29 -2.20
N TYR A 82 -8.99 1.41 -1.50
CA TYR A 82 -8.05 2.52 -1.54
C TYR A 82 -7.74 3.03 -0.13
N SER A 83 -6.48 3.37 0.10
CA SER A 83 -5.97 3.99 1.31
C SER A 83 -5.30 5.32 0.96
N SER A 84 -5.81 6.41 1.52
CA SER A 84 -5.15 7.72 1.43
C SER A 84 -3.85 7.72 2.21
N LYS A 85 -3.80 7.05 3.37
CA LYS A 85 -2.56 6.94 4.16
C LYS A 85 -1.43 6.28 3.38
N LEU A 86 -1.72 5.20 2.67
CA LEU A 86 -0.73 4.54 1.81
C LEU A 86 -0.24 5.48 0.70
N GLN A 87 -1.14 6.32 0.17
CA GLN A 87 -0.77 7.34 -0.80
C GLN A 87 0.18 8.37 -0.18
N ASP A 88 -0.12 8.85 1.04
CA ASP A 88 0.74 9.80 1.75
C ASP A 88 2.15 9.22 2.01
N TYR A 89 2.26 7.92 2.32
CA TYR A 89 3.56 7.27 2.54
C TYR A 89 4.40 7.17 1.25
N ILE A 90 3.80 6.79 0.13
CA ILE A 90 4.55 6.74 -1.15
C ILE A 90 4.91 8.15 -1.61
N ASP A 91 4.04 9.14 -1.41
CA ASP A 91 4.32 10.54 -1.77
C ASP A 91 5.49 11.10 -0.94
N LYS A 92 5.60 10.77 0.35
CA LYS A 92 6.79 11.12 1.16
C LYS A 92 8.08 10.46 0.68
N LEU A 93 8.02 9.20 0.22
CA LEU A 93 9.20 8.53 -0.37
C LEU A 93 9.61 9.16 -1.71
N ILE A 94 8.65 9.74 -2.43
CA ILE A 94 8.91 10.51 -3.65
C ILE A 94 9.56 11.85 -3.28
N GLU A 95 9.01 12.56 -2.30
CA GLU A 95 9.57 13.82 -1.80
C GLU A 95 10.99 13.66 -1.24
N SER A 96 11.30 12.52 -0.61
CA SER A 96 12.64 12.21 -0.10
C SER A 96 13.63 11.76 -1.19
N GLY A 97 13.15 11.48 -2.41
CA GLY A 97 13.97 10.97 -3.51
C GLY A 97 14.33 9.48 -3.40
N GLU A 98 13.70 8.74 -2.49
CA GLU A 98 13.88 7.28 -2.39
C GLU A 98 13.10 6.53 -3.48
N VAL A 99 12.04 7.14 -4.00
CA VAL A 99 11.19 6.61 -5.08
C VAL A 99 11.00 7.66 -6.17
N ASP A 100 11.21 7.28 -7.43
CA ASP A 100 10.83 8.10 -8.59
C ASP A 100 9.46 7.71 -9.12
N VAL A 101 8.85 8.66 -9.84
CA VAL A 101 7.63 8.45 -10.61
C VAL A 101 7.96 8.57 -12.09
N GLU A 102 7.79 7.48 -12.82
CA GLU A 102 7.79 7.50 -14.28
C GLU A 102 6.34 7.65 -14.74
N GLU A 103 6.06 8.66 -15.55
CA GLU A 103 4.73 8.93 -16.10
C GLU A 103 4.67 8.52 -17.57
N GLU A 104 3.75 7.62 -17.88
CA GLU A 104 3.45 7.21 -19.26
C GLU A 104 2.15 7.89 -19.71
N GLU A 105 2.22 8.63 -20.82
CA GLU A 105 1.04 9.26 -21.42
C GLU A 105 0.09 8.19 -21.96
N VAL A 106 -1.16 8.24 -21.49
CA VAL A 106 -2.24 7.44 -22.07
C VAL A 106 -2.92 8.31 -23.10
N ARG A 107 -2.84 7.91 -24.37
CA ARG A 107 -3.45 8.62 -25.50
C ARG A 107 -4.72 7.93 -25.98
N ASP A 108 -5.72 8.72 -26.37
CA ASP A 108 -6.92 8.21 -27.01
C ASP A 108 -6.55 7.57 -28.36
N PRO A 109 -6.93 6.30 -28.63
CA PRO A 109 -6.57 5.63 -29.87
C PRO A 109 -7.18 6.25 -31.14
N LEU A 110 -8.25 7.04 -31.01
CA LEU A 110 -8.97 7.66 -32.12
C LEU A 110 -8.53 9.12 -32.32
N SER A 111 -8.44 9.92 -31.25
CA SER A 111 -8.08 11.35 -31.35
C SER A 111 -6.58 11.62 -31.17
N GLY A 112 -5.82 10.71 -30.56
CA GLY A 112 -4.40 10.91 -30.22
C GLY A 112 -4.16 11.87 -29.05
N GLU A 113 -5.22 12.41 -28.46
CA GLU A 113 -5.16 13.32 -27.32
C GLU A 113 -4.74 12.60 -26.05
N ILE A 114 -4.00 13.28 -25.17
CA ILE A 114 -3.61 12.74 -23.87
C ILE A 114 -4.85 12.70 -22.97
N ILE A 115 -5.31 11.50 -22.67
CA ILE A 115 -6.48 11.23 -21.80
C ILE A 115 -6.09 10.92 -20.36
N GLY A 116 -4.79 10.80 -20.07
CA GLY A 116 -4.29 10.69 -18.72
C GLY A 116 -2.83 10.30 -18.65
N TYR A 117 -2.35 10.11 -17.42
CA TYR A 117 -0.98 9.69 -17.12
C TYR A 117 -1.02 8.44 -16.25
N LYS A 118 -0.26 7.43 -16.63
CA LYS A 118 -0.04 6.23 -15.83
C LYS A 118 1.25 6.41 -15.05
N ARG A 119 1.12 6.54 -13.73
CA ARG A 119 2.24 6.63 -12.79
C ARG A 119 2.79 5.23 -12.48
N ASN A 120 4.09 5.02 -12.73
CA ASN A 120 4.87 3.87 -12.32
C ASN A 120 5.86 4.30 -11.22
N TYR A 121 5.92 3.56 -10.12
CA TYR A 121 6.82 3.83 -9.01
C TYR A 121 8.11 3.03 -9.15
N VAL A 122 9.25 3.71 -9.04
CA VAL A 122 10.57 3.11 -9.24
C VAL A 122 11.43 3.36 -8.01
N LEU A 123 11.90 2.28 -7.37
CA LEU A 123 12.81 2.39 -6.22
C LEU A 123 14.18 2.90 -6.67
N LYS A 124 14.67 3.96 -6.02
CA LYS A 124 16.03 4.51 -6.23
C LYS A 124 17.00 4.15 -5.13
N SER A 125 16.51 4.03 -3.89
CA SER A 125 17.35 3.64 -2.76
C SER A 125 17.78 2.17 -2.86
N GLU A 126 18.97 1.86 -2.34
CA GLU A 126 19.36 0.47 -2.12
C GLU A 126 18.51 -0.16 -1.01
N LEU A 127 18.05 -1.39 -1.25
CA LEU A 127 17.35 -2.20 -0.27
C LEU A 127 17.95 -3.60 -0.31
N LYS A 128 18.26 -4.15 0.87
CA LYS A 128 18.59 -5.56 1.04
C LYS A 128 17.49 -6.22 1.85
N PRO A 129 16.71 -7.16 1.27
CA PRO A 129 15.71 -7.91 2.01
C PRO A 129 16.33 -8.62 3.21
N GLU A 130 15.62 -8.61 4.32
CA GLU A 130 16.00 -9.32 5.54
C GLU A 130 15.38 -10.72 5.54
N GLU A 131 16.02 -11.70 6.21
CA GLU A 131 15.53 -13.09 6.22
C GLU A 131 14.11 -13.20 6.82
N GLU A 132 13.76 -12.34 7.78
CA GLU A 132 12.43 -12.27 8.36
C GLU A 132 11.35 -11.73 7.40
N GLU A 133 11.76 -11.05 6.32
CA GLU A 133 10.85 -10.49 5.30
C GLU A 133 10.55 -11.48 4.17
N LYS A 134 11.20 -12.64 4.15
CA LYS A 134 11.15 -13.60 3.02
C LYS A 134 9.75 -14.05 2.65
N GLU A 135 8.87 -14.27 3.63
CA GLU A 135 7.47 -14.65 3.37
C GLU A 135 6.68 -13.52 2.70
N ILE A 136 6.97 -12.27 3.08
CA ILE A 136 6.34 -11.08 2.52
C ILE A 136 6.90 -10.81 1.12
N GLU A 137 8.20 -10.97 0.93
CA GLU A 137 8.84 -10.86 -0.37
C GLU A 137 8.28 -11.89 -1.35
N MET A 138 8.12 -13.15 -0.94
CA MET A 138 7.48 -14.19 -1.77
C MET A 138 6.04 -13.84 -2.13
N PHE A 139 5.28 -13.27 -1.19
CA PHE A 139 3.94 -12.77 -1.46
C PHE A 139 3.96 -11.63 -2.48
N PHE A 140 4.82 -10.62 -2.29
CA PHE A 140 4.97 -9.53 -3.25
C PHE A 140 5.35 -10.07 -4.63
N ARG A 141 6.28 -11.02 -4.71
CA ARG A 141 6.72 -11.66 -5.94
C ARG A 141 5.56 -12.31 -6.70
N GLU A 142 4.66 -12.99 -5.99
CA GLU A 142 3.46 -13.56 -6.60
C GLU A 142 2.56 -12.47 -7.19
N TRP A 143 2.32 -11.38 -6.46
CA TRP A 143 1.36 -10.36 -6.85
C TRP A 143 1.90 -9.36 -7.87
N VAL A 144 3.20 -9.04 -7.86
CA VAL A 144 3.80 -8.15 -8.85
C VAL A 144 3.86 -8.78 -10.24
N ARG A 145 3.87 -10.11 -10.36
CA ARG A 145 3.79 -10.79 -11.66
C ARG A 145 2.41 -10.75 -12.29
N LYS A 146 1.35 -10.56 -11.49
CA LYS A 146 -0.03 -10.53 -11.99
C LYS A 146 -0.33 -9.21 -12.70
N SER A 147 -1.13 -9.30 -13.75
CA SER A 147 -1.65 -8.12 -14.45
C SER A 147 -2.63 -7.34 -13.58
N ARG A 148 -2.83 -6.05 -13.90
CA ARG A 148 -3.84 -5.21 -13.23
C ARG A 148 -5.23 -5.85 -13.24
N THR A 149 -5.60 -6.48 -14.36
CA THR A 149 -6.90 -7.15 -14.54
C THR A 149 -7.04 -8.34 -13.60
N GLU A 150 -6.02 -9.20 -13.49
CA GLU A 150 -6.03 -10.34 -12.58
C GLU A 150 -6.18 -9.91 -11.12
N ILE A 151 -5.43 -8.90 -10.69
CA ILE A 151 -5.47 -8.39 -9.31
C ILE A 151 -6.86 -7.82 -8.99
N LEU A 152 -7.41 -6.99 -9.88
CA LEU A 152 -8.74 -6.41 -9.68
C LEU A 152 -9.82 -7.48 -9.65
N ASN A 153 -9.75 -8.46 -10.55
CA ASN A 153 -10.68 -9.59 -10.57
C ASN A 153 -10.65 -10.38 -9.27
N TYR A 154 -9.46 -10.67 -8.78
CA TYR A 154 -9.30 -11.37 -7.51
C TYR A 154 -9.95 -10.58 -6.37
N VAL A 155 -9.64 -9.28 -6.28
CA VAL A 155 -10.19 -8.40 -5.24
C VAL A 155 -11.71 -8.31 -5.33
N TYR A 156 -12.30 -8.15 -6.52
CA TYR A 156 -13.75 -8.01 -6.67
C TYR A 156 -14.52 -9.30 -6.40
N LYS A 157 -13.94 -10.46 -6.73
CA LYS A 157 -14.55 -11.76 -6.44
C LYS A 157 -14.50 -12.09 -4.96
N LYS A 158 -13.36 -11.83 -4.31
CA LYS A 158 -13.13 -12.22 -2.91
C LYS A 158 -13.62 -11.20 -1.90
N TYR A 159 -13.58 -9.91 -2.24
CA TYR A 159 -13.96 -8.78 -1.38
C TYR A 159 -14.97 -7.84 -2.10
N PRO A 160 -16.17 -8.34 -2.44
CA PRO A 160 -17.14 -7.61 -3.25
C PRO A 160 -17.60 -6.29 -2.63
N GLU A 161 -17.53 -6.14 -1.31
CA GLU A 161 -17.85 -4.91 -0.58
C GLU A 161 -16.94 -3.75 -0.98
N TYR A 162 -15.70 -4.02 -1.39
CA TYR A 162 -14.77 -3.02 -1.89
C TYR A 162 -14.97 -2.69 -3.37
N ALA A 163 -15.78 -3.48 -4.09
CA ALA A 163 -16.13 -3.27 -5.49
C ALA A 163 -17.41 -2.43 -5.68
N LYS A 164 -18.09 -2.03 -4.59
CA LYS A 164 -19.41 -1.39 -4.63
C LYS A 164 -19.47 -0.12 -5.49
N TYR A 165 -18.45 0.72 -5.42
CA TYR A 165 -18.37 1.98 -6.16
C TYR A 165 -17.46 1.90 -7.40
N SER A 166 -17.04 0.68 -7.78
CA SER A 166 -16.06 0.53 -8.84
C SER A 166 -16.68 0.79 -10.21
N MET A 167 -16.15 1.79 -10.91
CA MET A 167 -16.65 2.24 -12.23
C MET A 167 -16.39 1.22 -13.35
N ILE A 168 -15.49 0.26 -13.10
CA ILE A 168 -15.03 -0.69 -14.10
C ILE A 168 -15.28 -2.15 -13.71
N ARG A 169 -15.94 -2.41 -12.57
CA ARG A 169 -16.16 -3.78 -12.07
C ARG A 169 -16.75 -4.69 -13.15
N ASP A 170 -17.84 -4.26 -13.77
CA ASP A 170 -18.58 -5.10 -14.73
C ASP A 170 -17.74 -5.35 -15.99
N LYS A 171 -16.98 -4.34 -16.46
CA LYS A 171 -16.05 -4.47 -17.60
C LYS A 171 -14.89 -5.42 -17.28
N VAL A 172 -14.39 -5.41 -16.05
CA VAL A 172 -13.27 -6.25 -15.61
C VAL A 172 -13.73 -7.71 -15.45
N LEU A 173 -14.93 -7.93 -14.93
CA LEU A 173 -15.53 -9.26 -14.76
C LEU A 173 -16.01 -9.87 -16.09
N SER A 174 -16.49 -9.07 -17.04
CA SER A 174 -17.00 -9.57 -18.33
C SER A 174 -15.91 -10.10 -19.26
N ARG A 175 -14.71 -9.47 -19.25
CA ARG A 175 -13.55 -9.84 -20.10
C ARG A 175 -12.91 -11.21 -19.77
N LEU A 176 -13.50 -11.97 -18.84
CA LEU A 176 -13.05 -13.30 -18.45
C LEU A 176 -14.05 -14.40 -18.81
N GLN A 177 -15.22 -14.06 -19.35
CA GLN A 177 -16.22 -15.04 -19.79
C GLN A 177 -16.03 -15.48 -21.25
N GLU A 178 -14.98 -14.96 -21.91
CA GLU A 178 -14.53 -15.31 -23.26
C GLU A 178 -13.27 -16.18 -23.21
#